data_AF-A0A519D4I9-F1
#
_entry.id   AF-A0A519D4I9-F1
#
_cell.length_a   1.000
_cell.length_b   1.000
_cell.length_c   1.000
_cell.angle_alpha   90.00
_cell.angle_beta   90.00
_cell.angle_gamma   90.00
#
_symmetry.space_group_name_H-M   'P 1'
#
loop_
_entity.id
_entity.type
_entity.pdbx_description
1 polymer ?
#
loop_
_entity_poly.entity_id
_entity_poly.type
_entity_poly.pdbx_seq_one_letter_code
_entity_poly.pdbx_strand_id
1 'polypeptide(L)'
;SLLELASLMKEWGGTPEHTWKFAVWDYEEWQGSGSAEGGGMGSLHFVENLPEGVEIATYVNLDMYGLNWPVETQAASQLSGCDEDYYHLYLFTSPVDDWSYYTDRGLNVTNGMTENASELQFRLSSVMYNDLSYPMEWVRVIDDTKGNSDHYNFIMHGWPATWFRGMHEFIQETGDTCEQSPKHAPTDRVDVLYQLSGGRSGLEAGMQTGLDALALLMWSDVQGQW
;
A
#
# COMPACT_ATOMS: atom_id res chain seq x y z
N SER A 1 7.51 10.89 2.52
CA SER A 1 7.62 9.47 2.14
C SER A 1 8.40 9.26 0.85
N LEU A 2 7.80 9.43 -0.34
CA LEU A 2 8.47 9.14 -1.61
C LEU A 2 9.76 9.94 -1.85
N LEU A 3 9.77 11.24 -1.52
CA LEU A 3 10.97 12.08 -1.65
C LEU A 3 12.11 11.64 -0.72
N GLU A 4 11.78 11.10 0.45
CA GLU A 4 12.77 10.60 1.40
C GLU A 4 13.42 9.32 0.87
N LEU A 5 12.62 8.38 0.36
CA LEU A 5 13.13 7.17 -0.31
C LEU A 5 14.01 7.51 -1.51
N ALA A 6 13.59 8.48 -2.33
CA ALA A 6 14.38 8.94 -3.46
C ALA A 6 15.71 9.58 -3.01
N SER A 7 15.72 10.31 -1.89
CA SER A 7 16.95 10.86 -1.31
C SER A 7 17.88 9.75 -0.84
N LEU A 8 17.35 8.81 -0.04
CA LEU A 8 18.09 7.67 0.50
C LEU A 8 18.71 6.81 -0.60
N MET A 9 17.94 6.50 -1.65
CA MET A 9 18.41 5.70 -2.78
C MET A 9 19.61 6.34 -3.50
N LYS A 10 19.65 7.68 -3.57
CA LYS A 10 20.79 8.41 -4.18
C LYS A 10 22.06 8.33 -3.36
N GLU A 11 21.98 8.03 -2.07
CA GLU A 11 23.13 7.92 -1.16
C GLU A 11 23.79 6.54 -1.19
N TRP A 12 23.06 5.51 -1.65
CA TRP A 12 23.51 4.10 -1.63
C TRP A 12 24.68 3.77 -2.55
N GLY A 13 25.00 4.62 -3.53
CA GLY A 13 26.21 4.48 -4.36
C GLY A 13 26.22 3.28 -5.34
N GLY A 14 25.10 2.58 -5.51
CA GLY A 14 24.91 1.49 -6.47
C GLY A 14 24.03 1.87 -7.66
N THR A 15 23.94 0.99 -8.66
CA THR A 15 23.00 1.13 -9.80
C THR A 15 21.99 -0.01 -9.72
N PRO A 16 20.69 0.26 -9.54
CA PRO A 16 19.64 -0.76 -9.53
C PRO A 16 19.54 -1.48 -10.88
N GLU A 17 19.10 -2.74 -10.88
CA GLU A 17 18.76 -3.45 -12.13
C GLU A 17 17.53 -2.83 -12.80
N HIS A 18 16.56 -2.36 -12.00
CA HIS A 18 15.35 -1.71 -12.51
C HIS A 18 15.41 -0.18 -12.38
N THR A 19 14.65 0.51 -13.24
CA THR A 19 14.44 1.96 -13.08
C THR A 19 13.34 2.22 -12.06
N TRP A 20 13.70 2.78 -10.91
CA TRP A 20 12.73 3.23 -9.91
C TRP A 20 12.12 4.58 -10.30
N LYS A 21 10.79 4.62 -10.41
CA LYS A 21 10.01 5.84 -10.68
C LYS A 21 9.19 6.20 -9.44
N PHE A 22 9.39 7.41 -8.93
CA PHE A 22 8.57 7.98 -7.86
C PHE A 22 7.52 8.88 -8.48
N ALA A 23 6.26 8.50 -8.37
CA ALA A 23 5.12 9.20 -8.96
C ALA A 23 4.15 9.66 -7.87
N VAL A 24 3.46 10.77 -8.15
CA VAL A 24 2.31 11.23 -7.37
C VAL A 24 1.19 11.36 -8.39
N TRP A 25 0.10 10.62 -8.17
CA TRP A 25 -1.01 10.60 -9.09
C TRP A 25 -1.97 11.76 -8.81
N ASP A 26 -2.45 12.35 -9.90
CA ASP A 26 -3.52 13.33 -9.84
C ASP A 26 -4.87 12.61 -9.97
N TYR A 27 -5.94 13.19 -9.43
CA TYR A 27 -7.30 12.63 -9.52
C TYR A 27 -7.44 11.15 -9.08
N GLU A 28 -6.78 10.77 -7.99
CA GLU A 28 -7.02 9.47 -7.33
C GLU A 28 -8.44 9.41 -6.75
N GLU A 29 -8.83 10.47 -6.05
CA GLU A 29 -10.07 10.51 -5.31
C GLU A 29 -11.32 10.49 -6.19
N TRP A 30 -12.39 9.87 -5.71
CA TRP A 30 -13.68 9.90 -6.39
C TRP A 30 -14.30 11.31 -6.36
N GLN A 31 -14.70 11.80 -7.53
CA GLN A 31 -15.09 13.20 -7.74
C GLN A 31 -16.56 13.54 -7.44
N GLY A 32 -17.33 12.63 -6.84
CA GLY A 32 -18.75 12.89 -6.50
C GLY A 32 -19.76 12.31 -7.47
N SER A 33 -21.04 12.23 -7.04
CA SER A 33 -22.14 11.56 -7.76
C SER A 33 -22.62 12.30 -9.01
N GLY A 34 -21.98 13.41 -9.37
CA GLY A 34 -22.24 14.19 -10.58
C GLY A 34 -21.05 14.29 -11.53
N SER A 35 -19.91 13.67 -11.20
CA SER A 35 -18.76 13.60 -12.10
C SER A 35 -18.97 12.55 -13.18
N ALA A 36 -18.54 12.85 -14.41
CA ALA A 36 -18.45 11.86 -15.49
C ALA A 36 -17.20 10.97 -15.34
N GLU A 37 -16.24 11.40 -14.50
CA GLU A 37 -14.96 10.73 -14.25
C GLU A 37 -15.00 9.98 -12.90
N GLY A 38 -14.41 8.79 -12.89
CA GLY A 38 -14.20 7.98 -11.68
C GLY A 38 -13.01 8.46 -10.85
N GLY A 39 -12.58 7.65 -9.88
CA GLY A 39 -11.29 7.82 -9.20
C GLY A 39 -10.14 7.14 -9.97
N GLY A 40 -8.90 7.39 -9.56
CA GLY A 40 -7.69 6.79 -10.11
C GLY A 40 -7.32 7.28 -11.51
N MET A 41 -7.77 8.47 -11.92
CA MET A 41 -7.64 8.89 -13.33
C MET A 41 -6.19 9.17 -13.74
N GLY A 42 -5.35 9.70 -12.83
CA GLY A 42 -3.94 9.95 -13.11
C GLY A 42 -3.12 8.69 -13.29
N SER A 43 -3.30 7.69 -12.43
CA SER A 43 -2.64 6.39 -12.57
C SER A 43 -3.17 5.62 -13.78
N LEU A 44 -4.49 5.67 -14.05
CA LEU A 44 -5.09 5.10 -15.25
C LEU A 44 -4.47 5.68 -16.53
N HIS A 45 -4.37 7.01 -16.61
CA HIS A 45 -3.75 7.66 -17.75
C HIS A 45 -2.29 7.21 -17.96
N PHE A 46 -1.54 7.02 -16.87
CA PHE A 46 -0.16 6.54 -16.95
C PHE A 46 -0.05 5.11 -17.50
N VAL A 47 -0.85 4.18 -16.97
CA VAL A 47 -0.81 2.77 -17.41
C VAL A 47 -1.26 2.60 -18.86
N GLU A 48 -2.20 3.41 -19.33
CA GLU A 48 -2.68 3.39 -20.72
C GLU A 48 -1.69 4.02 -21.73
N ASN A 49 -0.75 4.84 -21.26
CA ASN A 49 0.15 5.63 -22.11
C ASN A 49 1.63 5.30 -21.92
N LEU A 50 1.95 4.11 -21.40
CA LEU A 50 3.34 3.65 -21.35
C LEU A 50 3.94 3.56 -22.77
N PRO A 51 5.20 4.00 -22.96
CA PRO A 51 5.89 3.84 -24.24
C PRO A 51 6.04 2.36 -24.61
N GLU A 52 6.05 2.08 -25.91
CA GLU A 52 6.29 0.72 -26.42
C GLU A 52 7.62 0.15 -25.90
N GLY A 53 7.58 -1.11 -25.44
CA GLY A 53 8.74 -1.80 -24.87
C GLY A 53 9.08 -1.44 -23.43
N VAL A 54 8.27 -0.62 -22.75
CA VAL A 54 8.37 -0.39 -21.30
C VAL A 54 7.45 -1.36 -20.56
N GLU A 55 8.03 -2.13 -19.64
CA GLU A 55 7.30 -3.02 -18.75
C GLU A 55 7.46 -2.58 -17.30
N ILE A 56 6.43 -2.83 -16.48
CA ILE A 56 6.44 -2.54 -15.05
C ILE A 56 6.68 -3.84 -14.30
N ALA A 57 7.84 -3.94 -13.65
CA ALA A 57 8.19 -5.10 -12.82
C ALA A 57 7.33 -5.18 -11.56
N THR A 58 7.09 -4.04 -10.90
CA THR A 58 6.09 -3.93 -9.82
C THR A 58 5.65 -2.49 -9.60
N TYR A 59 4.48 -2.30 -8.99
CA TYR A 59 4.01 -1.01 -8.50
C TYR A 59 3.70 -1.06 -7.00
N VAL A 60 4.23 -0.10 -6.24
CA VAL A 60 3.92 0.04 -4.81
C VAL A 60 3.19 1.35 -4.58
N ASN A 61 1.96 1.25 -4.08
CA ASN A 61 1.12 2.37 -3.72
C ASN A 61 1.27 2.69 -2.22
N LEU A 62 1.51 3.96 -1.92
CA LEU A 62 1.56 4.47 -0.54
C LEU A 62 0.36 5.38 -0.32
N ASP A 63 -0.73 4.82 0.19
CA ASP A 63 -1.95 5.57 0.45
C ASP A 63 -2.50 5.24 1.84
N MET A 64 -2.71 6.28 2.65
CA MET A 64 -3.12 6.19 4.05
C MET A 64 -2.22 5.31 4.94
N TYR A 65 -0.91 5.30 4.72
CA TYR A 65 0.04 4.62 5.60
C TYR A 65 0.68 5.60 6.61
N GLY A 66 1.10 5.09 7.76
CA GLY A 66 1.67 5.85 8.88
C GLY A 66 0.90 5.67 10.19
N LEU A 67 -0.43 5.59 10.13
CA LEU A 67 -1.25 5.12 11.25
C LEU A 67 -1.35 3.59 11.20
N ASN A 68 -0.26 2.93 11.56
CA ASN A 68 -0.14 1.48 11.57
C ASN A 68 0.86 1.04 12.63
N TRP A 69 1.07 -0.26 12.77
CA TRP A 69 2.06 -0.83 13.67
C TRP A 69 3.39 -0.07 13.58
N PRO A 70 4.00 0.33 14.72
CA PRO A 70 3.68 -0.08 16.10
C PRO A 70 2.73 0.87 16.86
N VAL A 71 1.86 1.63 16.19
CA VAL A 71 0.84 2.45 16.86
C VAL A 71 -0.12 1.57 17.65
N GLU A 72 -0.18 1.76 18.97
CA GLU A 72 -1.11 1.07 19.87
C GLU A 72 -2.55 1.51 19.63
N THR A 73 -3.49 0.57 19.76
CA THR A 73 -4.91 0.87 19.67
C THR A 73 -5.33 1.78 20.81
N GLN A 74 -6.00 2.89 20.46
CA GLN A 74 -6.45 3.86 21.46
C GLN A 74 -7.47 3.24 22.43
N ALA A 75 -7.35 3.59 23.71
CA ALA A 75 -8.24 3.07 24.76
C ALA A 75 -9.73 3.33 24.47
N ALA A 76 -10.06 4.45 23.82
CA ALA A 76 -11.43 4.76 23.42
C ALA A 76 -12.01 3.72 22.45
N SER A 77 -11.19 3.23 21.52
CA SER A 77 -11.55 2.25 20.49
C SER A 77 -11.64 0.84 21.08
N GLN A 78 -10.76 0.50 22.02
CA GLN A 78 -10.87 -0.73 22.80
C GLN A 78 -12.16 -0.76 23.63
N LEU A 79 -12.54 0.37 24.24
CA LEU A 79 -13.80 0.50 24.97
C LEU A 79 -15.05 0.37 24.09
N SER A 80 -14.95 0.68 22.78
CA SER A 80 -16.03 0.46 21.82
C SER A 80 -16.08 -0.95 21.26
N GLY A 81 -15.11 -1.82 21.59
CA GLY A 81 -15.11 -3.24 21.21
C GLY A 81 -13.93 -3.69 20.34
N CYS A 82 -13.00 -2.79 20.01
CA CYS A 82 -11.82 -3.17 19.23
C CYS A 82 -10.88 -4.04 20.08
N ASP A 83 -10.64 -5.27 19.65
CA ASP A 83 -9.79 -6.25 20.36
C ASP A 83 -8.35 -6.30 19.84
N GLU A 84 -7.98 -5.41 18.91
CA GLU A 84 -6.62 -5.28 18.40
C GLU A 84 -5.71 -4.52 19.37
N ASP A 85 -4.50 -5.03 19.61
CA ASP A 85 -3.50 -4.34 20.45
C ASP A 85 -2.82 -3.19 19.70
N TYR A 86 -2.64 -3.35 18.38
CA TYR A 86 -1.99 -2.37 17.51
C TYR A 86 -2.79 -2.16 16.24
N TYR A 87 -2.63 -0.98 15.63
CA TYR A 87 -3.12 -0.77 14.28
C TYR A 87 -2.36 -1.65 13.30
N HIS A 88 -3.07 -2.13 12.29
CA HIS A 88 -2.48 -2.91 11.23
C HIS A 88 -1.78 -2.05 10.17
N LEU A 89 -0.68 -2.56 9.62
CA LEU A 89 -0.19 -2.24 8.29
C LEU A 89 -0.65 -3.37 7.35
N TYR A 90 -1.55 -3.06 6.43
CA TYR A 90 -1.98 -3.97 5.38
C TYR A 90 -1.25 -3.66 4.08
N LEU A 91 -0.82 -4.72 3.41
CA LEU A 91 -0.28 -4.72 2.06
C LEU A 91 -1.24 -5.48 1.17
N PHE A 92 -2.24 -4.77 0.66
CA PHE A 92 -3.20 -5.30 -0.29
C PHE A 92 -2.50 -5.49 -1.63
N THR A 93 -2.14 -6.73 -1.93
CA THR A 93 -1.24 -7.10 -3.01
C THR A 93 -1.99 -7.87 -4.09
N SER A 94 -1.53 -7.80 -5.34
CA SER A 94 -2.07 -8.62 -6.44
C SER A 94 -2.39 -10.03 -5.97
N PRO A 95 -3.61 -10.53 -6.24
CA PRO A 95 -4.04 -11.79 -5.68
C PRO A 95 -3.18 -12.96 -6.10
N VAL A 96 -3.01 -13.92 -5.21
CA VAL A 96 -2.50 -15.25 -5.57
C VAL A 96 -3.65 -16.22 -5.68
N ASP A 97 -4.61 -16.15 -4.76
CA ASP A 97 -5.67 -17.14 -4.61
C ASP A 97 -7.01 -16.66 -5.19
N ASP A 98 -7.41 -15.40 -4.92
CA ASP A 98 -8.73 -14.90 -5.29
C ASP A 98 -8.67 -13.70 -6.24
N TRP A 99 -8.74 -13.98 -7.54
CA TRP A 99 -8.82 -12.97 -8.58
C TRP A 99 -10.25 -12.53 -8.93
N SER A 100 -11.27 -13.04 -8.23
CA SER A 100 -12.69 -12.86 -8.62
C SER A 100 -13.07 -11.40 -8.81
N TYR A 101 -12.62 -10.53 -7.91
CA TYR A 101 -12.84 -9.08 -7.98
C TYR A 101 -12.41 -8.48 -9.33
N TYR A 102 -11.24 -8.91 -9.83
CA TYR A 102 -10.65 -8.41 -11.07
C TYR A 102 -11.23 -9.10 -12.31
N THR A 103 -11.48 -10.41 -12.25
CA THR A 103 -12.10 -11.14 -13.36
C THR A 103 -13.53 -10.69 -13.64
N ASP A 104 -14.29 -10.38 -12.58
CA ASP A 104 -15.66 -9.83 -12.69
C ASP A 104 -15.67 -8.44 -13.36
N ARG A 105 -14.52 -7.75 -13.35
CA ARG A 105 -14.29 -6.46 -14.00
C ARG A 105 -13.61 -6.56 -15.37
N GLY A 106 -13.49 -7.78 -15.91
CA GLY A 106 -13.03 -8.02 -17.27
C GLY A 106 -11.54 -8.30 -17.41
N LEU A 107 -10.79 -8.44 -16.31
CA LEU A 107 -9.39 -8.86 -16.38
C LEU A 107 -9.29 -10.34 -16.77
N ASN A 108 -8.58 -10.64 -17.84
CA ASN A 108 -8.24 -12.02 -18.20
C ASN A 108 -6.92 -12.41 -17.53
N VAL A 109 -7.02 -13.10 -16.40
CA VAL A 109 -5.84 -13.50 -15.60
C VAL A 109 -5.07 -14.60 -16.30
N THR A 110 -3.76 -14.38 -16.46
CA THR A 110 -2.85 -15.34 -17.08
C THR A 110 -1.96 -16.01 -16.03
N ASN A 111 -1.37 -17.16 -16.35
CA ASN A 111 -0.43 -17.83 -15.45
C ASN A 111 0.74 -16.92 -15.04
N GLY A 112 1.28 -16.14 -15.98
CA GLY A 112 2.37 -15.19 -15.71
C GLY A 112 1.96 -14.10 -14.71
N MET A 113 0.70 -13.67 -14.70
CA MET A 113 0.20 -12.71 -13.71
C MET A 113 0.15 -13.33 -12.31
N THR A 114 -0.33 -14.57 -12.19
CA THR A 114 -0.35 -15.31 -10.93
C THR A 114 1.06 -15.60 -10.41
N GLU A 115 2.00 -15.95 -11.30
CA GLU A 115 3.42 -16.13 -10.98
C GLU A 115 4.03 -14.81 -10.46
N ASN A 116 3.87 -13.71 -11.21
CA ASN A 116 4.37 -12.38 -10.82
C ASN A 116 3.77 -11.88 -9.49
N ALA A 117 2.47 -12.14 -9.25
CA ALA A 117 1.80 -11.82 -7.99
C ALA A 117 2.36 -12.65 -6.82
N SER A 118 2.58 -13.94 -7.05
CA SER A 118 3.19 -14.85 -6.07
C SER A 118 4.60 -14.41 -5.71
N GLU A 119 5.41 -14.04 -6.70
CA GLU A 119 6.76 -13.52 -6.48
C GLU A 119 6.76 -12.21 -5.70
N LEU A 120 5.85 -11.27 -6.02
CA LEU A 120 5.70 -10.02 -5.27
C LEU A 120 5.34 -10.29 -3.81
N GLN A 121 4.30 -11.10 -3.55
CA GLN A 121 3.89 -11.43 -2.18
C GLN A 121 4.99 -12.17 -1.41
N PHE A 122 5.74 -13.06 -2.08
CA PHE A 122 6.89 -13.72 -1.49
C PHE A 122 7.99 -12.74 -1.10
N ARG A 123 8.37 -11.82 -2.00
CA ARG A 123 9.37 -10.78 -1.72
C ARG A 123 8.97 -9.90 -0.54
N LEU A 124 7.73 -9.40 -0.55
CA LEU A 124 7.19 -8.57 0.53
C LEU A 124 7.20 -9.31 1.87
N SER A 125 6.72 -10.56 1.87
CA SER A 125 6.68 -11.39 3.08
C SER A 125 8.08 -11.70 3.60
N SER A 126 9.04 -11.99 2.71
CA SER A 126 10.41 -12.26 3.13
C SER A 126 11.05 -11.03 3.76
N VAL A 127 10.93 -9.87 3.12
CA VAL A 127 11.46 -8.60 3.65
C VAL A 127 10.85 -8.29 5.01
N MET A 128 9.53 -8.38 5.14
CA MET A 128 8.85 -8.01 6.39
C MET A 128 9.13 -8.98 7.53
N TYR A 129 9.08 -10.29 7.27
CA TYR A 129 9.08 -11.27 8.34
C TYR A 129 10.46 -11.89 8.59
N ASN A 130 11.28 -12.05 7.55
CA ASN A 130 12.61 -12.65 7.70
C ASN A 130 13.69 -11.58 7.94
N ASP A 131 13.66 -10.49 7.16
CA ASP A 131 14.72 -9.48 7.24
C ASP A 131 14.45 -8.44 8.33
N LEU A 132 13.19 -7.96 8.44
CA LEU A 132 12.78 -6.95 9.41
C LEU A 132 12.19 -7.53 10.70
N SER A 133 11.83 -8.83 10.69
CA SER A 133 11.21 -9.51 11.85
C SER A 133 9.94 -8.82 12.37
N TYR A 134 9.17 -8.18 11.48
CA TYR A 134 7.90 -7.56 11.84
C TYR A 134 6.83 -8.60 12.21
N PRO A 135 5.91 -8.26 13.13
CA PRO A 135 4.90 -9.21 13.58
C PRO A 135 3.84 -9.45 12.50
N MET A 136 3.72 -10.70 12.04
CA MET A 136 2.72 -11.14 11.05
C MET A 136 1.27 -10.87 11.47
N GLU A 137 1.02 -10.68 12.76
CA GLU A 137 -0.31 -10.34 13.28
C GLU A 137 -0.70 -8.92 12.86
N TRP A 138 0.22 -7.95 12.92
CA TRP A 138 -0.07 -6.53 12.72
C TRP A 138 0.46 -5.98 11.40
N VAL A 139 1.44 -6.63 10.78
CA VAL A 139 1.97 -6.28 9.47
C VAL A 139 1.64 -7.44 8.53
N ARG A 140 0.76 -7.18 7.56
CA ARG A 140 0.07 -8.25 6.81
C ARG A 140 0.14 -8.03 5.31
N VAL A 141 0.77 -8.96 4.61
CA VAL A 141 0.64 -9.13 3.15
C VAL A 141 -0.59 -9.98 2.86
N ILE A 142 -1.53 -9.46 2.08
CA ILE A 142 -2.82 -10.11 1.78
C ILE A 142 -3.26 -9.86 0.34
N ASP A 143 -4.09 -10.75 -0.18
CA ASP A 143 -4.74 -10.58 -1.48
C ASP A 143 -5.63 -9.32 -1.48
N ASP A 144 -5.43 -8.47 -2.47
CA ASP A 144 -6.33 -7.37 -2.76
C ASP A 144 -7.60 -7.90 -3.45
N THR A 145 -8.74 -7.76 -2.82
CA THR A 145 -10.04 -8.20 -3.37
C THR A 145 -11.00 -7.04 -3.57
N LYS A 146 -10.48 -5.80 -3.61
CA LYS A 146 -11.30 -4.58 -3.62
C LYS A 146 -10.77 -3.45 -4.49
N GLY A 147 -9.48 -3.39 -4.82
CA GLY A 147 -8.91 -2.40 -5.73
C GLY A 147 -9.24 -0.95 -5.34
N ASN A 148 -9.07 -0.60 -4.07
CA ASN A 148 -9.56 0.68 -3.51
C ASN A 148 -8.73 1.92 -3.85
N SER A 149 -7.55 1.77 -4.46
CA SER A 149 -6.66 2.89 -4.79
C SER A 149 -5.89 2.61 -6.09
N ASP A 150 -4.92 3.46 -6.43
CA ASP A 150 -4.21 3.47 -7.72
C ASP A 150 -3.60 2.13 -8.12
N HIS A 151 -3.24 1.25 -7.16
CA HIS A 151 -2.72 -0.10 -7.45
C HIS A 151 -3.68 -0.91 -8.31
N TYR A 152 -4.99 -0.67 -8.19
CA TYR A 152 -6.03 -1.27 -9.02
C TYR A 152 -5.72 -1.15 -10.52
N ASN A 153 -5.32 0.04 -10.98
CA ASN A 153 -5.07 0.28 -12.40
C ASN A 153 -3.88 -0.52 -12.92
N PHE A 154 -2.86 -0.76 -12.09
CA PHE A 154 -1.71 -1.59 -12.45
C PHE A 154 -2.10 -3.07 -12.52
N ILE A 155 -2.90 -3.56 -11.57
CA ILE A 155 -3.37 -4.94 -11.55
C ILE A 155 -4.28 -5.22 -12.75
N MET A 156 -5.19 -4.30 -13.09
CA MET A 156 -6.04 -4.39 -14.27
C MET A 156 -5.26 -4.37 -15.60
N HIS A 157 -4.01 -3.90 -15.60
CA HIS A 157 -3.11 -3.94 -16.75
C HIS A 157 -2.12 -5.12 -16.70
N GLY A 158 -2.29 -6.03 -15.75
CA GLY A 158 -1.51 -7.27 -15.64
C GLY A 158 -0.18 -7.13 -14.92
N TRP A 159 0.11 -5.99 -14.30
CA TRP A 159 1.34 -5.80 -13.52
C TRP A 159 1.12 -6.07 -12.04
N PRO A 160 2.08 -6.75 -11.37
CA PRO A 160 1.95 -7.03 -9.95
C PRO A 160 2.10 -5.74 -9.16
N ALA A 161 1.17 -5.49 -8.25
CA ALA A 161 1.11 -4.26 -7.48
C ALA A 161 0.66 -4.50 -6.04
N THR A 162 1.02 -3.59 -5.14
CA THR A 162 0.63 -3.65 -3.73
C THR A 162 0.30 -2.27 -3.21
N TRP A 163 -0.65 -2.21 -2.27
CA TRP A 163 -1.04 -1.02 -1.56
C TRP A 163 -0.72 -1.14 -0.08
N PHE A 164 0.21 -0.29 0.35
CA PHE A 164 0.55 -0.11 1.75
C PHE A 164 -0.46 0.83 2.36
N ARG A 165 -1.22 0.31 3.32
CA ARG A 165 -2.28 1.02 3.99
C ARG A 165 -2.20 0.78 5.48
N GLY A 166 -2.18 1.86 6.25
CA GLY A 166 -2.40 1.77 7.68
C GLY A 166 -3.88 1.83 8.01
N MET A 167 -4.24 1.27 9.16
CA MET A 167 -5.54 1.45 9.78
C MET A 167 -6.74 0.84 9.02
N HIS A 168 -7.83 0.62 9.75
CA HIS A 168 -9.13 0.25 9.18
C HIS A 168 -9.82 1.46 8.52
N GLU A 169 -10.42 1.24 7.36
CA GLU A 169 -11.17 2.18 6.53
C GLU A 169 -12.61 1.72 6.62
N PHE A 170 -13.51 2.61 7.04
CA PHE A 170 -14.97 2.50 7.02
C PHE A 170 -15.49 1.12 6.59
N ILE A 171 -15.37 0.13 7.47
CA ILE A 171 -16.18 -1.08 7.37
C ILE A 171 -17.41 -0.90 8.27
N GLN A 172 -18.10 0.23 8.09
CA GLN A 172 -19.46 0.43 8.64
C GLN A 172 -20.40 -0.71 8.20
N GLU A 173 -20.09 -1.36 7.08
CA GLU A 173 -20.84 -2.50 6.56
C GLU A 173 -20.69 -3.79 7.39
N THR A 174 -19.75 -3.86 8.35
CA THR A 174 -19.57 -5.06 9.22
C THR A 174 -19.60 -4.79 10.72
N GLY A 175 -19.86 -3.56 11.17
CA GLY A 175 -19.82 -3.22 12.60
C GLY A 175 -18.41 -3.31 13.19
N ASP A 176 -17.41 -2.97 12.38
CA ASP A 176 -16.02 -2.92 12.81
C ASP A 176 -15.82 -1.79 13.83
N THR A 177 -15.44 -2.16 15.05
CA THR A 177 -15.24 -1.25 16.18
C THR A 177 -13.79 -0.73 16.26
N CYS A 178 -12.92 -1.21 15.36
CA CYS A 178 -11.52 -0.78 15.21
C CYS A 178 -11.35 0.38 14.23
N GLU A 179 -12.44 0.90 13.65
CA GLU A 179 -12.45 2.06 12.74
C GLU A 179 -12.07 3.36 13.46
N GLN A 180 -11.03 4.06 12.99
CA GLN A 180 -10.59 5.32 13.64
C GLN A 180 -9.97 6.34 12.67
N SER A 181 -10.26 6.24 11.36
CA SER A 181 -9.60 7.08 10.34
C SER A 181 -10.24 8.46 10.21
N PRO A 182 -9.44 9.55 10.15
CA PRO A 182 -9.93 10.88 9.81
C PRO A 182 -10.14 11.09 8.30
N LYS A 183 -9.95 10.04 7.46
CA LYS A 183 -10.07 10.06 5.99
C LYS A 183 -11.27 10.88 5.52
N HIS A 184 -11.06 11.72 4.52
CA HIS A 184 -12.10 12.53 3.85
C HIS A 184 -12.89 13.46 4.78
N ALA A 185 -12.43 13.68 6.01
CA ALA A 185 -13.03 14.60 6.94
C ALA A 185 -12.13 15.84 7.14
N PRO A 186 -12.68 16.99 7.57
CA PRO A 186 -11.88 18.17 7.93
C PRO A 186 -10.87 17.92 9.06
N THR A 187 -11.00 16.79 9.76
CA THR A 187 -10.09 16.29 10.79
C THR A 187 -8.89 15.55 10.23
N ASP A 188 -8.80 15.32 8.92
CA ASP A 188 -7.61 14.77 8.28
C ASP A 188 -6.46 15.78 8.28
N ARG A 189 -5.80 15.86 9.44
CA ARG A 189 -4.80 16.87 9.76
C ARG A 189 -3.71 16.26 10.60
N VAL A 190 -2.49 16.78 10.45
CA VAL A 190 -1.29 16.28 11.14
C VAL A 190 -1.45 16.26 12.67
N ASP A 191 -2.12 17.25 13.27
CA ASP A 191 -2.35 17.28 14.72
C ASP A 191 -3.24 16.13 15.19
N VAL A 192 -4.23 15.73 14.39
CA VAL A 192 -5.09 14.57 14.67
C VAL A 192 -4.34 13.27 14.47
N LEU A 193 -3.54 13.17 13.40
CA LEU A 193 -2.67 12.01 13.19
C LEU A 193 -1.72 11.81 14.38
N TYR A 194 -1.11 12.88 14.89
CA TYR A 194 -0.28 12.81 16.09
C TYR A 194 -1.05 12.38 17.33
N GLN A 195 -2.31 12.77 17.49
CA GLN A 195 -3.12 12.28 18.61
C GLN A 195 -3.38 10.79 18.49
N LEU A 196 -3.80 10.34 17.31
CA LEU A 196 -4.12 8.93 17.03
C LEU A 196 -2.90 8.01 17.11
N SER A 197 -1.71 8.53 16.83
CA SER A 197 -0.46 7.77 16.89
C SER A 197 0.24 7.80 18.24
N GLY A 198 -0.34 8.40 19.29
CA GLY A 198 0.34 8.56 20.58
C GLY A 198 1.50 9.57 20.56
N GLY A 199 1.48 10.50 19.59
CA GLY A 199 2.46 11.55 19.39
C GLY A 199 3.21 11.43 18.05
N ARG A 200 4.00 12.46 17.73
CA ARG A 200 4.81 12.51 16.50
C ARG A 200 5.68 11.27 16.30
N SER A 201 6.31 10.78 17.37
CA SER A 201 7.18 9.61 17.32
C SER A 201 6.44 8.34 16.92
N GLY A 202 5.18 8.18 17.31
CA GLY A 202 4.39 7.03 16.89
C GLY A 202 4.01 7.09 15.41
N LEU A 203 3.69 8.28 14.88
CA LEU A 203 3.43 8.43 13.44
C LEU A 203 4.71 8.18 12.62
N GLU A 204 5.85 8.69 13.08
CA GLU A 204 7.15 8.44 12.46
C GLU A 204 7.51 6.95 12.51
N ALA A 205 7.23 6.25 13.63
CA ALA A 205 7.44 4.81 13.74
C ALA A 205 6.54 4.02 12.77
N GLY A 206 5.26 4.37 12.66
CA GLY A 206 4.36 3.72 11.71
C GLY A 206 4.76 3.97 10.25
N MET A 207 5.18 5.20 9.91
CA MET A 207 5.75 5.52 8.61
C MET A 207 7.03 4.71 8.34
N GLN A 208 7.89 4.56 9.36
CA GLN A 208 9.14 3.82 9.25
C GLN A 208 8.90 2.34 8.91
N THR A 209 7.89 1.68 9.49
CA THR A 209 7.54 0.28 9.16
C THR A 209 7.36 0.05 7.65
N GLY A 210 6.61 0.92 6.97
CA GLY A 210 6.43 0.81 5.52
C GLY A 210 7.68 1.18 4.72
N LEU A 211 8.41 2.20 5.17
CA LEU A 211 9.61 2.71 4.51
C LEU A 211 10.80 1.75 4.60
N ASP A 212 10.98 1.06 5.72
CA ASP A 212 12.03 0.05 5.90
C ASP A 212 11.83 -1.12 4.92
N ALA A 213 10.58 -1.58 4.76
CA ALA A 213 10.26 -2.64 3.80
C ALA A 213 10.53 -2.19 2.35
N LEU A 214 10.11 -0.98 1.98
CA LEU A 214 10.41 -0.42 0.67
C LEU A 214 11.90 -0.23 0.43
N ALA A 215 12.64 0.27 1.42
CA ALA A 215 14.07 0.46 1.32
C ALA A 215 14.81 -0.86 1.09
N LEU A 216 14.42 -1.94 1.77
CA LEU A 216 15.02 -3.26 1.56
C LEU A 216 14.69 -3.86 0.19
N LEU A 217 13.46 -3.69 -0.32
CA LEU A 217 13.12 -4.09 -1.69
C LEU A 217 13.94 -3.33 -2.74
N MET A 218 14.08 -2.01 -2.56
CA MET A 218 14.89 -1.21 -3.46
C MET A 218 16.37 -1.58 -3.35
N TRP A 219 16.85 -1.93 -2.16
CA TRP A 219 18.22 -2.35 -1.94
C TRP A 219 18.50 -3.73 -2.56
N SER A 220 17.57 -4.68 -2.51
CA SER A 220 17.74 -5.98 -3.16
C SER A 220 17.90 -5.83 -4.67
N ASP A 221 17.18 -4.90 -5.30
CA ASP A 221 17.35 -4.53 -6.70
C ASP A 221 18.74 -3.93 -7.00
N VAL A 222 19.26 -3.09 -6.10
CA VAL A 222 20.64 -2.57 -6.20
C VAL A 222 21.70 -3.66 -6.06
N GLN A 223 21.40 -4.74 -5.35
CA GLN A 223 22.28 -5.90 -5.21
C GLN A 223 22.13 -6.94 -6.34
N GLY A 224 21.19 -6.76 -7.27
CA GLY A 224 20.86 -7.74 -8.30
C GLY A 224 20.23 -9.02 -7.74
N GLN A 225 19.36 -8.84 -6.73
CA GLN A 225 18.66 -9.90 -5.99
C GLN A 225 17.13 -9.72 -6.05
N TRP A 226 16.65 -9.11 -7.14
CA TRP A 226 15.21 -8.91 -7.37
C TRP A 226 14.47 -10.22 -7.66
#